data_AF-A0A392M1V5-F1
#
_entry.id   AF-A0A392M1V5-F1
#
_cell.length_a   1.000
_cell.length_b   1.000
_cell.length_c   1.000
_cell.angle_alpha   90.00
_cell.angle_beta   90.00
_cell.angle_gamma   90.00
#
_symmetry.space_group_name_H-M   'P 1'
#
loop_
_entity.id
_entity.type
_entity.pdbx_description
1 polymer ?
#
loop_
_entity_poly.entity_id
_entity_poly.type
_entity_poly.pdbx_seq_one_letter_code
_entity_poly.pdbx_strand_id
1 'polypeptide(L)'
;MAGLNTCLVIHSQDITADYLLNCKIGTSHVVCSKNLSAVRLETTKMLLEPLKLLKQADAQLNMTQGTLGGIVGEELGILPGMDSIFLVLALERLVGFLGMASSKSQQDKFDIIIYDGVSSEETLRVIGGSSKARLYLKYIRTLAEKTDLGRLAAPSLLRLVDEAMKISSSRSYFNGRMSSETWDTLDQLLERGSSAFSNPQRFGCFLVIDPNNPTSVNSALRYWGCTIQAGAQVSGAFGISSQQQKLESFERAKKDLSPLSSAFISSPLMNSPIDWSKVLLDTVNEDARHLLTSLSSQSSNMTSSVKFDVESKSVTLFMPGFDKSEIKLYQYRGGSELLVEAGDQRRVIPLPPKIQGKVGAAKFQDRSLVITLR
;
A
#
# COMPACT_ATOMS: atom_id res chain seq x y z
N MET A 1 15.85 -12.61 -19.30
CA MET A 1 14.73 -12.08 -18.49
C MET A 1 14.52 -12.98 -17.29
N ALA A 2 14.09 -12.45 -16.15
CA ALA A 2 14.07 -13.14 -14.85
C ALA A 2 13.13 -14.37 -14.75
N GLY A 3 12.28 -14.61 -15.76
CA GLY A 3 11.42 -15.81 -15.83
C GLY A 3 10.20 -15.80 -14.91
N LEU A 4 9.99 -14.73 -14.14
CA LEU A 4 8.94 -14.59 -13.14
C LEU A 4 7.55 -14.46 -13.77
N ASN A 5 6.56 -15.15 -13.19
CA ASN A 5 5.16 -15.00 -13.56
C ASN A 5 4.60 -13.67 -13.03
N THR A 6 4.36 -12.72 -13.92
CA THR A 6 4.03 -11.33 -13.56
C THR A 6 2.57 -11.01 -13.89
N CYS A 7 1.87 -10.36 -12.96
CA CYS A 7 0.55 -9.78 -13.19
C CYS A 7 0.61 -8.26 -13.10
N LEU A 8 0.21 -7.59 -14.18
CA LEU A 8 -0.02 -6.15 -14.20
C LEU A 8 -1.47 -5.85 -13.81
N VAL A 9 -1.66 -5.18 -12.68
CA VAL A 9 -2.97 -4.79 -12.16
C VAL A 9 -3.16 -3.30 -12.43
N ILE A 10 -4.11 -2.97 -13.29
CA ILE A 10 -4.38 -1.60 -13.74
C ILE A 10 -5.67 -1.11 -13.09
N HIS A 11 -5.63 0.04 -12.42
CA HIS A 11 -6.83 0.63 -11.84
C HIS A 11 -7.36 1.83 -12.64
N SER A 12 -6.53 2.43 -13.49
CA SER A 12 -6.98 3.50 -14.37
C SER A 12 -7.99 2.98 -15.40
N GLN A 13 -8.90 3.85 -15.83
CA GLN A 13 -9.94 3.52 -16.82
C GLN A 13 -9.56 3.99 -18.23
N ASP A 14 -8.39 4.58 -18.39
CA ASP A 14 -7.88 5.01 -19.69
C ASP A 14 -7.32 3.84 -20.51
N ILE A 15 -7.19 4.04 -21.82
CA ILE A 15 -6.77 3.00 -22.77
C ILE A 15 -5.26 2.90 -22.95
N THR A 16 -4.46 3.60 -22.13
CA THR A 16 -3.00 3.69 -22.31
C THR A 16 -2.36 2.31 -22.21
N ALA A 17 -2.71 1.53 -21.18
CA ALA A 17 -2.16 0.18 -21.00
C ALA A 17 -2.51 -0.75 -22.17
N ASP A 18 -3.75 -0.68 -22.68
CA ASP A 18 -4.20 -1.47 -23.82
C ASP A 18 -3.39 -1.16 -25.08
N TYR A 19 -3.11 0.13 -25.32
CA TYR A 19 -2.29 0.59 -26.44
C TYR A 19 -0.82 0.19 -26.27
N LEU A 20 -0.25 0.37 -25.08
CA LEU A 20 1.16 0.06 -24.77
C LEU A 20 1.47 -1.43 -24.84
N LEU A 21 0.52 -2.28 -24.44
CA LEU A 21 0.66 -3.74 -24.47
C LEU A 21 0.12 -4.36 -25.75
N ASN A 22 -0.51 -3.57 -26.63
CA ASN A 22 -1.22 -4.04 -27.82
C ASN A 22 -2.16 -5.22 -27.50
N CYS A 23 -2.87 -5.11 -26.38
CA CYS A 23 -3.70 -6.16 -25.80
C CYS A 23 -4.96 -5.52 -25.21
N LYS A 24 -6.14 -6.12 -25.44
CA LYS A 24 -7.38 -5.62 -24.85
C LYS A 24 -7.52 -6.16 -23.41
N ILE A 25 -7.45 -5.27 -22.43
CA ILE A 25 -7.41 -5.65 -21.02
C ILE A 25 -8.79 -5.47 -20.40
N GLY A 26 -9.34 -6.54 -19.84
CA GLY A 26 -10.63 -6.55 -19.17
C GLY A 26 -10.54 -6.80 -17.66
N THR A 27 -11.69 -7.03 -17.04
CA THR A 27 -11.81 -7.33 -15.61
C THR A 27 -11.45 -8.75 -15.21
N SER A 28 -11.25 -9.64 -16.19
CA SER A 28 -10.69 -10.97 -16.03
C SER A 28 -9.22 -10.99 -16.43
N HIS A 29 -8.45 -11.94 -15.91
CA HIS A 29 -7.06 -12.15 -16.30
C HIS A 29 -6.92 -12.37 -17.82
N VAL A 30 -6.08 -11.57 -18.46
CA VAL A 30 -5.70 -11.70 -19.87
C VAL A 30 -4.21 -11.96 -19.95
N VAL A 31 -3.81 -13.00 -20.66
CA VAL A 31 -2.40 -13.27 -20.95
C VAL A 31 -1.95 -12.35 -22.08
N CYS A 32 -1.07 -11.40 -21.79
CA CYS A 32 -0.55 -10.45 -22.77
C CYS A 32 0.68 -11.02 -23.50
N SER A 33 1.55 -11.72 -22.78
CA SER A 33 2.71 -12.40 -23.35
C SER A 33 3.19 -13.53 -22.43
N LYS A 34 4.28 -14.23 -22.81
CA LYS A 34 4.83 -15.32 -21.98
C LYS A 34 5.23 -14.77 -20.60
N ASN A 35 4.60 -15.30 -19.55
CA ASN A 35 4.79 -14.92 -18.15
C ASN A 35 4.34 -13.49 -17.80
N LEU A 36 3.52 -12.86 -18.64
CA LEU A 36 2.89 -11.57 -18.35
C LEU A 36 1.38 -11.67 -18.56
N SER A 37 0.65 -11.52 -17.47
CA SER A 37 -0.79 -11.35 -17.47
C SER A 37 -1.15 -9.93 -17.06
N ALA A 38 -2.31 -9.44 -17.49
CA ALA A 38 -2.86 -8.17 -17.05
C ALA A 38 -4.33 -8.32 -16.62
N VAL A 39 -4.76 -7.47 -15.71
CA VAL A 39 -6.15 -7.34 -15.28
C VAL A 39 -6.46 -5.89 -14.98
N ARG A 40 -7.64 -5.43 -15.40
CA ARG A 40 -8.16 -4.10 -15.11
C ARG A 40 -9.15 -4.17 -13.95
N LEU A 41 -8.92 -3.38 -12.92
CA LEU A 41 -9.81 -3.24 -11.79
C LEU A 41 -10.90 -2.22 -12.12
N GLU A 42 -12.15 -2.64 -12.01
CA GLU A 42 -13.33 -1.78 -12.13
C GLU A 42 -14.10 -1.83 -10.81
N THR A 43 -14.10 -0.74 -10.05
CA THR A 43 -14.71 -0.69 -8.71
C THR A 43 -16.20 -1.05 -8.73
N THR A 44 -16.92 -0.66 -9.80
CA THR A 44 -18.33 -1.02 -10.03
C THR A 44 -18.53 -2.53 -10.12
N LYS A 45 -17.58 -3.27 -10.70
CA LYS A 45 -17.60 -4.74 -10.77
C LYS A 45 -17.11 -5.38 -9.48
N MET A 46 -16.09 -4.81 -8.87
CA MET A 46 -15.51 -5.32 -7.61
C MET A 46 -16.50 -5.27 -6.44
N LEU A 47 -17.45 -4.32 -6.43
CA LEU A 47 -18.52 -4.21 -5.43
C LEU A 47 -19.51 -5.38 -5.48
N LEU A 48 -19.75 -5.97 -6.65
CA LEU A 48 -20.83 -6.94 -6.84
C LEU A 48 -20.62 -8.23 -6.04
N GLU A 49 -19.39 -8.71 -5.95
CA GLU A 49 -19.10 -9.96 -5.24
C GLU A 49 -19.20 -9.83 -3.71
N PRO A 50 -18.58 -8.83 -3.05
CA PRO A 50 -18.81 -8.57 -1.63
C PRO A 50 -20.29 -8.39 -1.28
N LEU A 51 -21.05 -7.66 -2.11
CA LEU A 51 -22.49 -7.52 -1.92
C LEU A 51 -23.23 -8.86 -2.04
N LYS A 52 -22.87 -9.69 -3.02
CA LYS A 52 -23.44 -11.03 -3.17
C LYS A 52 -23.17 -11.90 -1.93
N LEU A 53 -21.96 -11.86 -1.40
CA LEU A 53 -21.59 -12.60 -0.18
C LEU A 53 -22.40 -12.12 1.03
N LEU A 54 -22.57 -10.81 1.19
CA LEU A 54 -23.39 -10.23 2.25
C LEU A 54 -24.86 -10.63 2.14
N LYS A 55 -25.43 -10.63 0.93
CA LYS A 55 -26.80 -11.11 0.68
C LYS A 55 -26.96 -12.59 1.04
N GLN A 56 -25.98 -13.42 0.69
CA GLN A 56 -26.00 -14.85 1.01
C GLN A 56 -25.90 -15.07 2.53
N ALA A 57 -25.02 -14.33 3.21
CA ALA A 57 -24.91 -14.38 4.66
C ALA A 57 -26.21 -13.93 5.35
N ASP A 58 -26.82 -12.85 4.88
CA ASP A 58 -28.10 -12.37 5.39
C ASP A 58 -29.24 -13.38 5.17
N ALA A 59 -29.30 -14.04 4.01
CA ALA A 59 -30.28 -15.08 3.77
C ALA A 59 -30.13 -16.28 4.71
N GLN A 60 -28.90 -16.62 5.13
CA GLN A 60 -28.63 -17.70 6.09
C GLN A 60 -28.94 -17.30 7.53
N LEU A 61 -28.63 -16.06 7.91
CA LEU A 61 -28.81 -15.55 9.26
C LEU A 61 -30.18 -14.90 9.50
N ASN A 62 -30.94 -14.65 8.42
CA ASN A 62 -32.20 -13.90 8.38
C ASN A 62 -32.15 -12.57 9.16
N MET A 63 -31.05 -11.82 9.02
CA MET A 63 -30.80 -10.64 9.85
C MET A 63 -31.63 -9.42 9.45
N THR A 64 -31.76 -9.16 8.15
CA THR A 64 -32.49 -8.00 7.60
C THR A 64 -33.89 -8.35 7.14
N GLN A 65 -34.40 -9.53 7.50
CA GLN A 65 -35.69 -10.04 7.05
C GLN A 65 -35.81 -10.07 5.51
N GLY A 66 -34.68 -10.31 4.81
CA GLY A 66 -34.63 -10.36 3.35
C GLY A 66 -34.50 -9.01 2.63
N THR A 67 -34.46 -7.89 3.37
CA THR A 67 -34.33 -6.54 2.78
C THR A 67 -33.06 -6.40 1.94
N LEU A 68 -31.93 -6.94 2.42
CA LEU A 68 -30.65 -6.89 1.71
C LEU A 68 -30.70 -7.65 0.37
N GLY A 69 -31.53 -8.68 0.27
CA GLY A 69 -31.73 -9.47 -0.96
C GLY A 69 -32.33 -8.67 -2.11
N GLY A 70 -33.13 -7.64 -1.81
CA GLY A 70 -33.80 -6.80 -2.81
C GLY A 70 -32.93 -5.73 -3.46
N ILE A 71 -31.75 -5.45 -2.91
CA ILE A 71 -30.84 -4.41 -3.44
C ILE A 71 -30.21 -4.92 -4.74
N VAL A 72 -30.24 -4.15 -5.84
CA VAL A 72 -29.55 -4.52 -7.08
C VAL A 72 -28.14 -3.90 -7.07
N GLY A 73 -27.10 -4.71 -7.30
CA GLY A 73 -25.72 -4.23 -7.16
C GLY A 73 -25.33 -3.22 -8.24
N GLU A 74 -25.90 -3.39 -9.42
CA GLU A 74 -25.72 -2.56 -10.60
C GLU A 74 -26.32 -1.16 -10.45
N GLU A 75 -27.22 -0.95 -9.48
CA GLU A 75 -27.79 0.37 -9.15
C GLU A 75 -26.89 1.18 -8.21
N LEU A 76 -25.91 0.53 -7.56
CA LEU A 76 -25.09 1.17 -6.55
C LEU A 76 -23.99 2.01 -7.19
N GLY A 77 -24.01 3.31 -6.89
CA GLY A 77 -22.90 4.21 -7.18
C GLY A 77 -21.68 3.93 -6.29
N ILE A 78 -20.50 4.25 -6.81
CA ILE A 78 -19.25 4.18 -6.05
C ILE A 78 -19.06 5.50 -5.29
N LEU A 79 -18.99 5.41 -3.96
CA LEU A 79 -18.71 6.55 -3.10
C LEU A 79 -17.19 6.78 -2.98
N PRO A 80 -16.76 8.03 -2.72
CA PRO A 80 -15.35 8.32 -2.48
C PRO A 80 -14.74 7.41 -1.39
N GLY A 81 -13.61 6.77 -1.70
CA GLY A 81 -12.88 5.87 -0.80
C GLY A 81 -13.28 4.39 -0.91
N MET A 82 -14.41 4.05 -1.55
CA MET A 82 -14.78 2.65 -1.79
C MET A 82 -13.80 1.93 -2.73
N ASP A 83 -13.32 2.64 -3.74
CA ASP A 83 -12.26 2.21 -4.66
C ASP A 83 -10.99 1.74 -3.93
N SER A 84 -10.51 2.50 -2.96
CA SER A 84 -9.33 2.15 -2.16
C SER A 84 -9.58 0.90 -1.31
N ILE A 85 -10.79 0.75 -0.76
CA ILE A 85 -11.17 -0.43 0.03
C ILE A 85 -11.25 -1.67 -0.86
N PHE A 86 -11.92 -1.57 -2.01
CA PHE A 86 -12.05 -2.69 -2.94
C PHE A 86 -10.70 -3.06 -3.56
N LEU A 87 -9.81 -2.10 -3.79
CA LEU A 87 -8.44 -2.37 -4.23
C LEU A 87 -7.72 -3.31 -3.26
N VAL A 88 -7.77 -3.01 -1.95
CA VAL A 88 -7.16 -3.87 -0.92
C VAL A 88 -7.74 -5.29 -0.97
N LEU A 89 -9.05 -5.42 -1.15
CA LEU A 89 -9.71 -6.73 -1.27
C LEU A 89 -9.31 -7.48 -2.54
N ALA A 90 -9.15 -6.79 -3.66
CA ALA A 90 -8.70 -7.40 -4.92
C ALA A 90 -7.23 -7.83 -4.84
N LEU A 91 -6.35 -6.97 -4.30
CA LEU A 91 -4.95 -7.31 -4.06
C LEU A 91 -4.82 -8.47 -3.07
N GLU A 92 -5.67 -8.55 -2.04
CA GLU A 92 -5.67 -9.69 -1.12
C GLU A 92 -5.97 -11.01 -1.83
N ARG A 93 -6.85 -11.01 -2.83
CA ARG A 93 -7.15 -12.23 -3.59
C ARG A 93 -6.00 -12.68 -4.47
N LEU A 94 -5.20 -11.73 -4.97
CA LEU A 94 -4.06 -12.01 -5.83
C LEU A 94 -2.79 -12.38 -5.03
N VAL A 95 -2.54 -11.68 -3.92
CA VAL A 95 -1.30 -11.77 -3.14
C VAL A 95 -1.47 -12.65 -1.89
N GLY A 96 -2.64 -12.59 -1.23
CA GLY A 96 -2.90 -13.27 0.04
C GLY A 96 -2.13 -12.72 1.25
N PHE A 97 -1.86 -11.41 1.28
CA PHE A 97 -1.00 -10.78 2.29
C PHE A 97 -1.66 -10.64 3.68
N LEU A 98 -2.99 -10.61 3.76
CA LEU A 98 -3.76 -10.65 5.01
C LEU A 98 -3.93 -12.09 5.53
N GLY A 99 -3.67 -13.09 4.69
CA GLY A 99 -3.89 -14.50 4.99
C GLY A 99 -5.36 -14.92 4.90
N MET A 100 -6.16 -14.15 4.16
CA MET A 100 -7.57 -14.44 3.85
C MET A 100 -7.73 -15.27 2.57
N ALA A 101 -6.72 -15.27 1.70
CA ALA A 101 -6.81 -15.90 0.38
C ALA A 101 -7.20 -17.39 0.46
N SER A 102 -8.34 -17.67 -0.17
CA SER A 102 -8.92 -18.99 -0.42
C SER A 102 -8.22 -19.64 -1.61
N SER A 103 -7.66 -20.82 -1.41
CA SER A 103 -6.96 -21.62 -2.41
C SER A 103 -7.90 -22.23 -3.46
N LYS A 104 -8.70 -21.44 -4.18
CA LYS A 104 -9.64 -21.97 -5.19
C LYS A 104 -9.16 -21.85 -6.64
N SER A 105 -8.15 -21.05 -6.98
CA SER A 105 -7.40 -21.21 -8.24
C SER A 105 -5.89 -21.35 -7.95
N GLN A 106 -5.40 -22.59 -8.01
CA GLN A 106 -3.95 -22.86 -8.13
C GLN A 106 -3.37 -22.32 -9.46
N GLN A 107 -4.21 -21.85 -10.37
CA GLN A 107 -3.83 -21.44 -11.74
C GLN A 107 -3.26 -20.02 -11.86
N ASP A 108 -3.47 -19.13 -10.87
CA ASP A 108 -3.09 -17.71 -10.97
C ASP A 108 -2.05 -17.30 -9.90
N LYS A 109 -1.11 -18.20 -9.56
CA LYS A 109 -0.03 -17.84 -8.63
C LYS A 109 1.00 -17.00 -9.37
N PHE A 110 1.05 -15.71 -9.03
CA PHE A 110 2.04 -14.77 -9.56
C PHE A 110 3.22 -14.64 -8.61
N ASP A 111 4.41 -14.52 -9.18
CA ASP A 111 5.64 -14.24 -8.43
C ASP A 111 5.74 -12.75 -8.11
N ILE A 112 5.31 -11.90 -9.06
CA ILE A 112 5.30 -10.44 -8.92
C ILE A 112 3.97 -9.88 -9.39
N ILE A 113 3.43 -8.94 -8.61
CA ILE A 113 2.28 -8.13 -8.99
C ILE A 113 2.74 -6.67 -9.11
N ILE A 114 2.56 -6.09 -10.28
CA ILE A 114 2.84 -4.68 -10.56
C ILE A 114 1.49 -3.97 -10.51
N TYR A 115 1.36 -3.01 -9.59
CA TYR A 115 0.15 -2.22 -9.46
C TYR A 115 0.32 -0.85 -10.12
N ASP A 116 -0.52 -0.56 -11.11
CA ASP A 116 -0.64 0.74 -11.77
C ASP A 116 -1.88 1.47 -11.22
N GLY A 117 -1.62 2.45 -10.36
CA GLY A 117 -2.63 3.15 -9.57
C GLY A 117 -3.13 4.45 -10.21
N VAL A 118 -4.33 4.88 -9.80
CA VAL A 118 -4.98 6.10 -10.33
C VAL A 118 -4.37 7.38 -9.75
N SER A 119 -3.99 7.37 -8.48
CA SER A 119 -3.44 8.54 -7.78
C SER A 119 -2.35 8.13 -6.80
N SER A 120 -1.29 8.95 -6.73
CA SER A 120 -0.22 8.79 -5.74
C SER A 120 -0.75 8.94 -4.31
N GLU A 121 -1.68 9.86 -4.08
CA GLU A 121 -2.24 10.11 -2.73
C GLU A 121 -3.14 8.97 -2.26
N GLU A 122 -3.98 8.44 -3.14
CA GLU A 122 -4.83 7.28 -2.83
C GLU A 122 -3.98 6.05 -2.55
N THR A 123 -2.92 5.83 -3.34
CA THR A 123 -1.96 4.75 -3.11
C THR A 123 -1.29 4.87 -1.74
N LEU A 124 -0.90 6.09 -1.33
CA LEU A 124 -0.34 6.35 0.01
C LEU A 124 -1.37 6.07 1.13
N ARG A 125 -2.64 6.43 0.93
CA ARG A 125 -3.72 6.12 1.88
C ARG A 125 -3.97 4.62 2.00
N VAL A 126 -3.86 3.87 0.90
CA VAL A 126 -3.97 2.40 0.89
C VAL A 126 -2.81 1.77 1.65
N ILE A 127 -1.57 2.19 1.37
CA ILE A 127 -0.36 1.70 2.06
C ILE A 127 -0.48 1.88 3.59
N GLY A 128 -0.87 3.08 4.03
CA GLY A 128 -1.02 3.39 5.46
C GLY A 128 -2.37 2.99 6.05
N GLY A 129 -3.29 2.44 5.25
CA GLY A 129 -4.69 2.24 5.60
C GLY A 129 -4.88 1.22 6.73
N SER A 130 -4.14 0.12 6.68
CA SER A 130 -4.18 -0.95 7.67
C SER A 130 -3.77 -0.46 9.06
N SER A 131 -2.64 0.22 9.18
CA SER A 131 -2.15 0.81 10.44
C SER A 131 -3.15 1.81 11.03
N LYS A 132 -3.76 2.67 10.19
CA LYS A 132 -4.78 3.63 10.64
C LYS A 132 -6.08 2.94 11.05
N ALA A 133 -6.50 1.92 10.31
CA ALA A 133 -7.69 1.12 10.62
C ALA A 133 -7.58 0.44 12.00
N ARG A 134 -6.38 0.02 12.44
CA ARG A 134 -6.18 -0.54 13.79
C ARG A 134 -6.55 0.43 14.90
N LEU A 135 -6.23 1.72 14.72
CA LEU A 135 -6.60 2.74 15.69
C LEU A 135 -8.13 2.90 15.75
N TYR A 136 -8.81 2.95 14.61
CA TYR A 136 -10.27 2.99 14.56
C TYR A 136 -10.88 1.73 15.16
N LEU A 137 -10.34 0.55 14.88
CA LEU A 137 -10.79 -0.73 15.44
C LEU A 137 -10.71 -0.71 16.97
N LYS A 138 -9.63 -0.16 17.55
CA LYS A 138 -9.51 0.00 19.01
C LYS A 138 -10.62 0.86 19.60
N TYR A 139 -10.97 1.97 18.94
CA TYR A 139 -12.08 2.82 19.39
C TYR A 139 -13.45 2.14 19.21
N ILE A 140 -13.68 1.47 18.09
CA ILE A 140 -14.90 0.69 17.84
C ILE A 140 -15.06 -0.39 18.90
N ARG A 141 -14.00 -1.15 19.21
CA ARG A 141 -13.99 -2.14 20.31
C ARG A 141 -14.36 -1.49 21.64
N THR A 142 -13.74 -0.35 21.96
CA THR A 142 -14.02 0.38 23.21
C THR A 142 -15.49 0.81 23.29
N LEU A 143 -16.06 1.30 22.19
CA LEU A 143 -17.47 1.67 22.12
C LEU A 143 -18.37 0.43 22.24
N ALA A 144 -18.04 -0.65 21.53
CA ALA A 144 -18.78 -1.90 21.58
C ALA A 144 -18.81 -2.52 22.99
N GLU A 145 -17.70 -2.46 23.72
CA GLU A 145 -17.58 -3.02 25.08
C GLU A 145 -18.17 -2.10 26.16
N LYS A 146 -18.06 -0.77 26.01
CA LYS A 146 -18.43 0.20 27.05
C LYS A 146 -19.80 0.85 26.87
N THR A 147 -20.49 0.63 25.74
CA THR A 147 -21.82 1.22 25.49
C THR A 147 -22.90 0.14 25.38
N ASP A 148 -24.10 0.43 25.88
CA ASP A 148 -25.22 -0.51 25.83
C ASP A 148 -25.67 -0.79 24.39
N LEU A 149 -25.71 0.24 23.54
CA LEU A 149 -26.03 0.08 22.12
C LEU A 149 -24.99 -0.80 21.41
N GLY A 150 -23.70 -0.59 21.69
CA GLY A 150 -22.61 -1.38 21.12
C GLY A 150 -22.70 -2.85 21.52
N ARG A 151 -22.96 -3.12 22.80
CA ARG A 151 -23.16 -4.48 23.32
C ARG A 151 -24.34 -5.21 22.67
N LEU A 152 -25.38 -4.48 22.29
CA LEU A 152 -26.59 -5.05 21.67
C LEU A 152 -26.43 -5.27 20.15
N ALA A 153 -25.83 -4.32 19.42
CA ALA A 153 -25.80 -4.34 17.96
C ALA A 153 -24.53 -4.98 17.37
N ALA A 154 -23.37 -4.88 18.04
CA ALA A 154 -22.10 -5.39 17.51
C ALA A 154 -22.09 -6.90 17.24
N PRO A 155 -22.67 -7.77 18.10
CA PRO A 155 -22.67 -9.22 17.83
C PRO A 155 -23.33 -9.57 16.49
N SER A 156 -24.46 -8.93 16.16
CA SER A 156 -25.19 -9.20 14.92
C SER A 156 -24.38 -8.79 13.69
N LEU A 157 -23.81 -7.58 13.69
CA LEU A 157 -22.99 -7.09 12.58
C LEU A 157 -21.76 -7.95 12.34
N LEU A 158 -21.07 -8.36 13.42
CA LEU A 158 -19.88 -9.22 13.30
C LEU A 158 -20.24 -10.62 12.79
N ARG A 159 -21.38 -11.18 13.20
CA ARG A 159 -21.86 -12.48 12.69
C ARG A 159 -22.17 -12.43 11.18
N LEU A 160 -22.76 -11.33 10.70
CA LEU A 160 -22.99 -11.14 9.27
C LEU A 160 -21.69 -11.15 8.48
N VAL A 161 -20.69 -10.41 8.97
CA VAL A 161 -19.37 -10.33 8.33
C VAL A 161 -18.65 -11.68 8.38
N ASP A 162 -18.67 -12.38 9.51
CA ASP A 162 -18.06 -13.71 9.64
C ASP A 162 -18.69 -14.73 8.69
N GLU A 163 -20.03 -14.78 8.62
CA GLU A 163 -20.70 -15.71 7.71
C GLU A 163 -20.41 -15.37 6.25
N ALA A 164 -20.35 -14.08 5.88
CA ALA A 164 -19.93 -13.67 4.53
C ALA A 164 -18.48 -14.10 4.21
N MET A 165 -17.55 -13.95 5.17
CA MET A 165 -16.16 -14.38 5.01
C MET A 165 -16.02 -15.91 4.93
N LYS A 166 -16.82 -16.64 5.72
CA LYS A 166 -16.88 -18.11 5.73
C LYS A 166 -17.37 -18.66 4.39
N ILE A 167 -18.37 -18.01 3.78
CA ILE A 167 -18.86 -18.38 2.43
C ILE A 167 -17.74 -18.22 1.39
N SER A 168 -16.96 -17.14 1.47
CA SER A 168 -15.86 -16.86 0.52
C SER A 168 -14.67 -17.82 0.67
N SER A 169 -14.24 -18.08 1.89
CA SER A 169 -12.96 -18.73 2.18
C SER A 169 -13.06 -20.19 2.65
N SER A 170 -14.28 -20.70 2.87
CA SER A 170 -14.54 -22.02 3.45
C SER A 170 -13.88 -22.24 4.83
N ARG A 171 -13.32 -21.20 5.46
CA ARG A 171 -12.85 -21.15 6.85
C ARG A 171 -13.71 -20.15 7.62
N SER A 172 -14.18 -20.55 8.80
CA SER A 172 -14.68 -19.60 9.79
C SER A 172 -13.47 -18.94 10.44
N TYR A 173 -13.37 -17.62 10.32
CA TYR A 173 -12.31 -16.84 10.97
C TYR A 173 -12.74 -16.41 12.38
N PHE A 174 -14.04 -16.30 12.63
CA PHE A 174 -14.58 -15.92 13.92
C PHE A 174 -15.47 -17.05 14.46
N ASN A 175 -15.26 -17.48 15.70
CA ASN A 175 -15.92 -18.65 16.29
C ASN A 175 -17.42 -18.45 16.64
N GLY A 176 -18.15 -17.60 15.92
CA GLY A 176 -19.60 -17.35 16.08
C GLY A 176 -20.04 -16.77 17.44
N ARG A 177 -19.14 -16.65 18.42
CA ARG A 177 -19.35 -16.05 19.74
C ARG A 177 -18.56 -14.74 19.83
N MET A 178 -19.19 -13.70 20.37
CA MET A 178 -18.51 -12.44 20.65
C MET A 178 -17.57 -12.64 21.84
N SER A 179 -16.31 -12.96 21.56
CA SER A 179 -15.23 -13.01 22.54
C SER A 179 -14.20 -11.92 22.22
N SER A 180 -13.32 -11.62 23.17
CA SER A 180 -12.12 -10.81 22.91
C SER A 180 -11.34 -11.31 21.68
N GLU A 181 -11.42 -12.60 21.38
CA GLU A 181 -10.72 -13.29 20.30
C GLU A 181 -11.12 -12.79 18.90
N THR A 182 -12.36 -12.30 18.70
CA THR A 182 -12.78 -11.78 17.38
C THR A 182 -12.14 -10.42 17.09
N TRP A 183 -12.11 -9.55 18.11
CA TRP A 183 -11.40 -8.29 18.04
C TRP A 183 -9.89 -8.50 17.87
N ASP A 184 -9.33 -9.49 18.56
CA ASP A 184 -7.91 -9.82 18.46
C ASP A 184 -7.58 -10.39 17.07
N THR A 185 -8.46 -11.20 16.48
CA THR A 185 -8.32 -11.68 15.10
C THR A 185 -8.35 -10.54 14.09
N LEU A 186 -9.26 -9.57 14.24
CA LEU A 186 -9.31 -8.37 13.39
C LEU A 186 -8.04 -7.51 13.54
N ASP A 187 -7.54 -7.33 14.76
CA ASP A 187 -6.28 -6.60 14.99
C ASP A 187 -5.09 -7.33 14.34
N GLN A 188 -5.02 -8.65 14.46
CA GLN A 188 -4.00 -9.47 13.81
C GLN A 188 -4.06 -9.38 12.28
N LEU A 189 -5.27 -9.37 11.70
CA LEU A 189 -5.47 -9.21 10.26
C LEU A 189 -4.88 -7.87 9.78
N LEU A 190 -5.23 -6.78 10.46
CA LEU A 190 -4.75 -5.45 10.12
C LEU A 190 -3.24 -5.32 10.38
N GLU A 191 -2.70 -5.99 11.40
CA GLU A 191 -1.27 -6.01 11.67
C GLU A 191 -0.48 -6.75 10.58
N ARG A 192 -1.01 -7.87 10.08
CA ARG A 192 -0.44 -8.56 8.90
C ARG A 192 -0.45 -7.66 7.68
N GLY A 193 -1.56 -6.96 7.44
CA GLY A 193 -1.65 -5.95 6.37
C GLY A 193 -0.59 -4.86 6.48
N SER A 194 -0.45 -4.27 7.66
CA SER A 194 0.57 -3.23 7.95
C SER A 194 1.99 -3.76 7.75
N SER A 195 2.25 -4.99 8.22
CA SER A 195 3.55 -5.65 8.08
C SER A 195 3.89 -5.99 6.64
N ALA A 196 2.90 -6.30 5.79
CA ALA A 196 3.11 -6.60 4.38
C ALA A 196 3.66 -5.39 3.62
N PHE A 197 3.09 -4.20 3.82
CA PHE A 197 3.56 -2.95 3.20
C PHE A 197 4.87 -2.43 3.80
N SER A 198 5.13 -2.75 5.07
CA SER A 198 6.37 -2.33 5.74
C SER A 198 7.58 -3.21 5.37
N ASN A 199 7.36 -4.41 4.83
CA ASN A 199 8.40 -5.38 4.51
C ASN A 199 8.92 -5.20 3.08
N PRO A 200 10.18 -4.75 2.88
CA PRO A 200 10.74 -4.52 1.55
C PRO A 200 10.83 -5.75 0.65
N GLN A 201 10.79 -6.95 1.22
CA GLN A 201 10.81 -8.22 0.47
C GLN A 201 9.43 -8.60 -0.08
N ARG A 202 8.36 -8.00 0.44
CA ARG A 202 6.98 -8.27 0.01
C ARG A 202 6.36 -7.11 -0.75
N PHE A 203 6.79 -5.89 -0.43
CA PHE A 203 6.28 -4.67 -1.04
C PHE A 203 7.44 -3.73 -1.34
N GLY A 204 7.45 -3.19 -2.56
CA GLY A 204 8.36 -2.15 -2.97
C GLY A 204 7.63 -1.13 -3.82
N CYS A 205 7.96 0.14 -3.65
CA CYS A 205 7.44 1.21 -4.48
C CYS A 205 8.59 2.04 -5.07
N PHE A 206 8.37 2.56 -6.27
CA PHE A 206 9.34 3.34 -7.01
C PHE A 206 8.80 4.75 -7.26
N LEU A 207 9.69 5.73 -7.15
CA LEU A 207 9.37 7.09 -7.59
C LEU A 207 9.63 7.16 -9.09
N VAL A 208 8.74 7.80 -9.83
CA VAL A 208 8.93 8.09 -11.26
C VAL A 208 9.01 9.59 -11.41
N ILE A 209 10.10 10.09 -12.00
CA ILE A 209 10.36 11.52 -12.14
C ILE A 209 10.68 11.90 -13.58
N ASP A 210 10.28 13.10 -13.97
CA ASP A 210 10.92 13.80 -15.08
C ASP A 210 12.08 14.64 -14.53
N PRO A 211 13.35 14.24 -14.76
CA PRO A 211 14.50 14.96 -14.22
C PRO A 211 14.64 16.38 -14.77
N ASN A 212 13.93 16.73 -15.84
CA ASN A 212 13.98 18.06 -16.43
C ASN A 212 13.03 19.04 -15.75
N ASN A 213 12.06 18.53 -15.02
CA ASN A 213 11.07 19.33 -14.34
C ASN A 213 11.41 19.38 -12.83
N PRO A 214 11.91 20.51 -12.30
CA PRO A 214 12.25 20.61 -10.88
C PRO A 214 11.03 20.39 -9.98
N THR A 215 9.82 20.72 -10.44
CA THR A 215 8.58 20.43 -9.71
C THR A 215 8.36 18.92 -9.59
N SER A 216 8.66 18.14 -10.64
CA SER A 216 8.56 16.67 -10.59
C SER A 216 9.53 16.06 -9.57
N VAL A 217 10.78 16.55 -9.55
CA VAL A 217 11.79 16.13 -8.58
C VAL A 217 11.38 16.47 -7.15
N ASN A 218 10.90 17.71 -6.91
CA ASN A 218 10.43 18.15 -5.60
C ASN A 218 9.18 17.37 -5.13
N SER A 219 8.23 17.11 -6.03
CA SER A 219 7.06 16.27 -5.73
C SER A 219 7.47 14.85 -5.36
N ALA A 220 8.44 14.26 -6.05
CA ALA A 220 8.94 12.93 -5.71
C ALA A 220 9.67 12.89 -4.36
N LEU A 221 10.46 13.91 -4.03
CA LEU A 221 11.04 14.05 -2.69
C LEU A 221 9.96 14.12 -1.62
N ARG A 222 8.88 14.88 -1.86
CA ARG A 222 7.73 14.94 -0.95
C ARG A 222 7.04 13.59 -0.82
N TYR A 223 6.77 12.90 -1.93
CA TYR A 223 6.15 11.57 -1.91
C TYR A 223 7.04 10.51 -1.24
N TRP A 224 8.36 10.65 -1.31
CA TRP A 224 9.27 9.81 -0.54
C TRP A 224 9.02 9.96 0.97
N GLY A 225 8.96 11.20 1.46
CA GLY A 225 8.60 11.51 2.84
C GLY A 225 7.22 10.97 3.21
N CYS A 226 6.21 11.20 2.37
CA CYS A 226 4.85 10.71 2.61
C CYS A 226 4.77 9.17 2.65
N THR A 227 5.54 8.48 1.81
CA THR A 227 5.61 7.00 1.79
C THR A 227 6.17 6.48 3.12
N ILE A 228 7.23 7.12 3.62
CA ILE A 228 7.80 6.79 4.93
C ILE A 228 6.77 7.06 6.05
N GLN A 229 6.01 8.16 5.98
CA GLN A 229 4.96 8.44 6.95
C GLN A 229 3.76 7.49 6.84
N ALA A 230 3.47 6.96 5.65
CA ALA A 230 2.47 5.92 5.46
C ALA A 230 2.91 4.56 6.04
N GLY A 231 4.22 4.38 6.31
CA GLY A 231 4.77 3.17 6.94
C GLY A 231 5.49 2.23 5.97
N ALA A 232 5.58 2.58 4.68
CA ALA A 232 6.32 1.81 3.69
C ALA A 232 7.72 2.40 3.44
N GLN A 233 8.49 1.72 2.58
CA GLN A 233 9.80 2.15 2.14
C GLN A 233 9.81 2.30 0.61
N VAL A 234 10.52 3.31 0.13
CA VAL A 234 10.78 3.49 -1.30
C VAL A 234 12.01 2.68 -1.67
N SER A 235 11.87 1.83 -2.68
CA SER A 235 12.93 0.91 -3.13
C SER A 235 13.90 1.56 -4.12
N GLY A 236 13.45 2.57 -4.86
CA GLY A 236 14.29 3.30 -5.80
C GLY A 236 13.54 4.42 -6.52
N ALA A 237 14.24 5.11 -7.42
CA ALA A 237 13.65 6.13 -8.28
C ALA A 237 14.07 5.93 -9.74
N PHE A 238 13.14 6.18 -10.66
CA PHE A 238 13.36 6.16 -12.10
C PHE A 238 13.21 7.56 -12.68
N GLY A 239 14.25 8.02 -13.38
CA GLY A 239 14.18 9.24 -14.19
C GLY A 239 13.81 8.90 -15.62
N ILE A 240 12.65 9.37 -16.09
CA ILE A 240 12.18 9.11 -17.45
C ILE A 240 12.35 10.36 -18.31
N SER A 241 13.07 10.24 -19.43
CA SER A 241 13.17 11.32 -20.40
C SER A 241 13.38 10.79 -21.82
N SER A 242 12.92 11.57 -22.82
CA SER A 242 13.04 11.24 -24.24
C SER A 242 14.37 11.71 -24.87
N GLN A 243 15.17 12.50 -24.17
CA GLN A 243 16.41 13.09 -24.70
C GLN A 243 17.64 12.66 -23.89
N GLN A 244 18.53 11.88 -24.52
CA GLN A 244 19.81 11.44 -23.93
C GLN A 244 20.75 12.61 -23.56
N GLN A 245 20.64 13.77 -24.23
CA GLN A 245 21.50 14.94 -24.01
C GLN A 245 21.29 15.63 -22.63
N LYS A 246 20.41 15.12 -21.76
CA LYS A 246 20.06 15.74 -20.47
C LYS A 246 20.43 14.90 -19.24
N LEU A 247 21.40 13.99 -19.39
CA LEU A 247 21.92 13.18 -18.28
C LEU A 247 22.40 14.03 -17.09
N GLU A 248 22.89 15.25 -17.33
CA GLU A 248 23.29 16.20 -16.27
C GLU A 248 22.15 16.59 -15.32
N SER A 249 20.92 16.76 -15.85
CA SER A 249 19.74 17.05 -15.03
C SER A 249 19.40 15.87 -14.12
N PHE A 250 19.56 14.65 -14.63
CA PHE A 250 19.35 13.43 -13.84
C PHE A 250 20.42 13.26 -12.76
N GLU A 251 21.68 13.54 -13.05
CA GLU A 251 22.76 13.51 -12.04
C GLU A 251 22.54 14.52 -10.91
N ARG A 252 21.94 15.68 -11.21
CA ARG A 252 21.51 16.63 -10.17
C ARG A 252 20.38 16.04 -9.32
N ALA A 253 19.34 15.51 -9.95
CA ALA A 253 18.22 14.87 -9.24
C ALA A 253 18.67 13.68 -8.38
N LYS A 254 19.66 12.91 -8.84
CA LYS A 254 20.28 11.79 -8.12
C LYS A 254 20.98 12.23 -6.83
N LYS A 255 21.64 13.40 -6.84
CA LYS A 255 22.21 13.99 -5.61
C LYS A 255 21.12 14.37 -4.62
N ASP A 256 20.02 14.95 -5.11
CA ASP A 256 18.89 15.32 -4.26
C ASP A 256 18.18 14.10 -3.68
N LEU A 257 18.10 13.01 -4.44
CA LEU A 257 17.49 11.74 -4.02
C LEU A 257 18.41 10.86 -3.17
N SER A 258 19.70 11.18 -3.02
CA SER A 258 20.61 10.43 -2.16
C SER A 258 20.07 10.33 -0.72
N PRO A 259 20.11 9.14 -0.08
CA PRO A 259 20.81 7.90 -0.47
C PRO A 259 20.00 6.90 -1.33
N LEU A 260 18.87 7.30 -1.92
CA LEU A 260 18.03 6.41 -2.70
C LEU A 260 18.73 5.95 -3.99
N SER A 261 18.66 4.65 -4.28
CA SER A 261 19.12 4.11 -5.57
C SER A 261 18.25 4.65 -6.70
N SER A 262 18.87 5.29 -7.69
CA SER A 262 18.16 5.90 -8.81
C SER A 262 18.77 5.48 -10.14
N ALA A 263 17.91 5.24 -11.12
CA ALA A 263 18.28 4.82 -12.47
C ALA A 263 17.55 5.66 -13.52
N PHE A 264 18.20 5.86 -14.66
CA PHE A 264 17.62 6.55 -15.80
C PHE A 264 16.96 5.56 -16.76
N ILE A 265 15.83 5.96 -17.35
CA ILE A 265 15.13 5.21 -18.40
C ILE A 265 14.88 6.14 -19.58
N SER A 266 15.39 5.75 -20.74
CA SER A 266 15.06 6.44 -22.00
C SER A 266 13.64 6.08 -22.43
N SER A 267 12.76 7.08 -22.52
CA SER A 267 11.40 6.86 -22.99
C SER A 267 11.34 6.78 -24.52
N PRO A 268 10.71 5.76 -25.11
CA PRO A 268 10.48 5.70 -26.54
C PRO A 268 9.48 6.78 -26.98
N LEU A 269 9.68 7.34 -28.19
CA LEU A 269 8.65 8.17 -28.84
C LEU A 269 7.40 7.31 -29.11
N MET A 270 6.26 7.73 -28.57
CA MET A 270 4.97 7.01 -28.58
C MET A 270 4.26 6.96 -29.97
N ASN A 271 4.99 7.21 -31.06
CA ASN A 271 4.41 7.42 -32.39
C ASN A 271 4.25 6.12 -33.21
N SER A 272 4.66 4.97 -32.68
CA SER A 272 4.53 3.64 -33.29
C SER A 272 4.33 2.57 -32.20
N PRO A 273 3.83 1.35 -32.51
CA PRO A 273 3.81 0.25 -31.54
C PRO A 273 5.20 0.10 -30.93
N ILE A 274 5.25 0.14 -29.59
CA ILE A 274 6.51 0.21 -28.84
C ILE A 274 7.14 -1.18 -28.84
N ASP A 275 8.36 -1.28 -29.38
CA ASP A 275 9.19 -2.45 -29.20
C ASP A 275 9.87 -2.40 -27.82
N TRP A 276 9.19 -2.97 -26.83
CA TRP A 276 9.69 -3.09 -25.46
C TRP A 276 11.01 -3.87 -25.38
N SER A 277 11.27 -4.80 -26.31
CA SER A 277 12.53 -5.54 -26.31
C SER A 277 13.70 -4.62 -26.64
N LYS A 278 13.51 -3.72 -27.61
CA LYS A 278 14.52 -2.71 -27.97
C LYS A 278 14.77 -1.72 -26.84
N VAL A 279 13.71 -1.25 -26.18
CA VAL A 279 13.83 -0.35 -25.01
C VAL A 279 14.55 -1.06 -23.87
N LEU A 280 14.16 -2.30 -23.56
CA LEU A 280 14.75 -3.06 -22.46
C LEU A 280 16.19 -3.49 -22.71
N LEU A 281 16.63 -3.69 -23.96
CA LEU A 281 18.00 -4.09 -24.30
C LEU A 281 18.94 -2.91 -24.55
N ASP A 282 18.43 -1.69 -24.58
CA ASP A 282 19.24 -0.48 -24.75
C ASP A 282 20.29 -0.38 -23.62
N THR A 283 21.55 -0.11 -23.98
CA THR A 283 22.64 0.11 -23.02
C THR A 283 22.34 1.25 -22.05
N VAL A 284 21.56 2.26 -22.46
CA VAL A 284 21.22 3.39 -21.59
C VAL A 284 20.33 2.97 -20.41
N ASN A 285 19.61 1.85 -20.53
CA ASN A 285 18.71 1.35 -19.49
C ASN A 285 19.36 0.28 -18.60
N GLU A 286 20.69 0.11 -18.66
CA GLU A 286 21.41 -0.90 -17.88
C GLU A 286 21.26 -0.71 -16.36
N ASP A 287 21.40 0.52 -15.87
CA ASP A 287 21.20 0.85 -14.46
C ASP A 287 19.78 0.52 -14.00
N ALA A 288 18.78 0.76 -14.85
CA ALA A 288 17.39 0.46 -14.56
C ALA A 288 17.14 -1.05 -14.48
N ARG A 289 17.74 -1.82 -15.41
CA ARG A 289 17.73 -3.29 -15.34
C ARG A 289 18.39 -3.79 -14.05
N HIS A 290 19.57 -3.26 -13.72
CA HIS A 290 20.30 -3.64 -12.51
C HIS A 290 19.47 -3.36 -11.26
N LEU A 291 18.88 -2.17 -11.16
CA LEU A 291 18.01 -1.78 -10.06
C LEU A 291 16.81 -2.72 -9.94
N LEU A 292 16.12 -3.04 -11.04
CA LEU A 292 15.00 -3.99 -11.04
C LEU A 292 15.43 -5.42 -10.66
N THR A 293 16.60 -5.89 -11.12
CA THR A 293 17.10 -7.24 -10.80
C THR A 293 17.62 -7.35 -9.36
N SER A 294 18.22 -6.29 -8.82
CA SER A 294 18.79 -6.27 -7.46
C SER A 294 17.73 -6.48 -6.38
N LEU A 295 16.48 -6.09 -6.67
CA LEU A 295 15.31 -6.33 -5.81
C LEU A 295 15.03 -7.81 -5.61
N SER A 296 15.30 -8.64 -6.63
CA SER A 296 15.10 -10.09 -6.57
C SER A 296 16.21 -10.81 -5.81
N SER A 297 17.39 -10.19 -5.64
CA SER A 297 18.59 -10.87 -5.19
C SER A 297 19.12 -10.46 -3.81
N GLN A 298 18.72 -9.33 -3.19
CA GLN A 298 19.35 -8.92 -1.93
C GLN A 298 18.46 -8.26 -0.86
N SER A 299 18.55 -8.86 0.31
CA SER A 299 18.66 -8.25 1.62
C SER A 299 19.98 -7.46 1.78
N SER A 300 20.08 -6.18 1.41
CA SER A 300 21.14 -5.30 1.94
C SER A 300 20.98 -3.82 1.56
N ASN A 301 21.19 -2.96 2.56
CA ASN A 301 21.40 -1.51 2.50
C ASN A 301 20.20 -0.58 2.31
N MET A 302 18.95 -1.01 2.55
CA MET A 302 17.87 -0.05 2.74
C MET A 302 18.05 0.67 4.08
N THR A 303 18.20 2.00 4.02
CA THR A 303 18.26 2.85 5.21
C THR A 303 16.94 2.73 5.97
N SER A 304 17.00 2.18 7.19
CA SER A 304 15.82 2.13 8.06
C SER A 304 15.23 3.52 8.23
N SER A 305 13.92 3.65 7.99
CA SER A 305 13.19 4.92 8.17
C SER A 305 13.16 5.38 9.62
N VAL A 306 13.30 4.44 10.56
CA VAL A 306 13.33 4.69 12.01
C VAL A 306 14.55 4.00 12.60
N LYS A 307 15.38 4.76 13.31
CA LYS A 307 16.52 4.23 14.06
C LYS A 307 16.32 4.54 15.54
N PHE A 308 16.49 3.52 16.37
CA PHE A 308 16.43 3.64 17.83
C PHE A 308 17.84 3.52 18.39
N ASP A 309 18.25 4.52 19.15
CA ASP A 309 19.50 4.51 19.89
C ASP A 309 19.19 4.44 21.39
N VAL A 310 19.56 3.32 21.99
CA VAL A 310 19.28 3.04 23.40
C VAL A 310 20.26 3.79 24.32
N GLU A 311 21.50 4.01 23.88
CA GLU A 311 22.54 4.66 24.68
C GLU A 311 22.25 6.15 24.83
N SER A 312 21.90 6.81 23.72
CA SER A 312 21.53 8.23 23.75
C SER A 312 20.06 8.49 24.07
N LYS A 313 19.26 7.44 24.32
CA LYS A 313 17.80 7.48 24.45
C LYS A 313 17.15 8.32 23.34
N SER A 314 17.57 8.09 22.09
CA SER A 314 17.12 8.89 20.95
C SER A 314 16.44 8.05 19.87
N VAL A 315 15.56 8.71 19.13
CA VAL A 315 14.88 8.16 17.97
C VAL A 315 15.16 9.07 16.80
N THR A 316 15.70 8.52 15.72
CA THR A 316 15.94 9.25 14.48
C THR A 316 14.97 8.78 13.42
N LEU A 317 14.19 9.71 12.89
CA LEU A 317 13.19 9.49 11.85
C LEU A 317 13.65 10.16 10.57
N PHE A 318 13.91 9.36 9.54
CA PHE A 318 14.25 9.89 8.24
C PHE A 318 12.98 10.43 7.56
N MET A 319 12.98 11.71 7.21
CA MET A 319 11.82 12.47 6.74
C MET A 319 12.21 13.39 5.57
N PRO A 320 12.60 12.83 4.41
CA PRO A 320 12.97 13.60 3.23
C PRO A 320 11.76 14.35 2.66
N GLY A 321 12.02 15.48 1.99
CA GLY A 321 11.00 16.24 1.28
C GLY A 321 10.02 17.04 2.15
N PHE A 322 10.28 17.15 3.46
CA PHE A 322 9.52 17.98 4.37
C PHE A 322 10.35 19.13 4.94
N ASP A 323 9.69 20.27 5.08
CA ASP A 323 10.24 21.39 5.83
C ASP A 323 9.95 21.23 7.33
N LYS A 324 10.83 21.81 8.17
CA LYS A 324 10.69 21.76 9.64
C LYS A 324 9.32 22.27 10.11
N SER A 325 8.75 23.27 9.44
CA SER A 325 7.45 23.87 9.77
C SER A 325 6.26 22.94 9.51
N GLU A 326 6.41 21.94 8.64
CA GLU A 326 5.34 21.00 8.31
C GLU A 326 5.26 19.82 9.28
N ILE A 327 6.31 19.59 10.08
CA ILE A 327 6.43 18.42 10.94
C ILE A 327 5.89 18.75 12.32
N LYS A 328 4.87 18.02 12.75
CA LYS A 328 4.35 18.10 14.12
C LYS A 328 4.62 16.80 14.86
N LEU A 329 5.10 16.93 16.09
CA LEU A 329 5.39 15.82 16.99
C LEU A 329 4.46 15.90 18.19
N TYR A 330 3.77 14.81 18.47
CA TYR A 330 2.94 14.64 19.64
C TYR A 330 3.40 13.41 20.42
N GLN A 331 3.23 13.47 21.74
CA GLN A 331 3.49 12.35 22.63
C GLN A 331 2.18 11.94 23.31
N TYR A 332 1.82 10.67 23.18
CA TYR A 332 0.61 10.12 23.79
C TYR A 332 0.95 8.99 24.76
N ARG A 333 -0.07 8.54 25.51
CA ARG A 333 -0.03 7.31 26.33
C ARG A 333 1.17 7.24 27.29
N GLY A 334 1.44 8.35 27.97
CA GLY A 334 2.47 8.42 29.01
C GLY A 334 3.92 8.28 28.51
N GLY A 335 4.18 8.43 27.21
CA GLY A 335 5.53 8.38 26.64
C GLY A 335 5.97 7.02 26.11
N SER A 336 5.00 6.13 25.85
CA SER A 336 5.23 4.83 25.19
C SER A 336 5.21 4.90 23.66
N GLU A 337 4.61 5.95 23.09
CA GLU A 337 4.41 6.12 21.66
C GLU A 337 4.64 7.59 21.25
N LEU A 338 5.21 7.78 20.06
CA LEU A 338 5.30 9.07 19.39
C LEU A 338 4.31 9.10 18.23
N LEU A 339 3.58 10.21 18.06
CA LEU A 339 2.78 10.46 16.88
C LEU A 339 3.44 11.59 16.08
N VAL A 340 3.79 11.28 14.85
CA VAL A 340 4.36 12.26 13.91
C VAL A 340 3.33 12.56 12.83
N GLU A 341 3.11 13.85 12.58
CA GLU A 341 2.27 14.35 11.51
C GLU A 341 3.14 15.12 10.50
N ALA A 342 3.12 14.69 9.24
CA ALA A 342 3.74 15.37 8.11
C ALA A 342 3.13 14.87 6.79
N GLY A 343 2.99 15.73 5.78
CA GLY A 343 2.54 15.34 4.44
C GLY A 343 1.14 14.73 4.39
N ASP A 344 0.20 15.27 5.17
CA ASP A 344 -1.17 14.73 5.34
C ASP A 344 -1.19 13.26 5.84
N GLN A 345 -0.13 12.85 6.53
CA GLN A 345 -0.03 11.53 7.14
C GLN A 345 0.26 11.67 8.63
N ARG A 346 -0.37 10.79 9.40
CA ARG A 346 -0.10 10.57 10.82
C ARG A 346 0.44 9.17 11.03
N ARG A 347 1.64 9.06 11.61
CA ARG A 347 2.31 7.80 11.91
C ARG A 347 2.55 7.66 13.40
N VAL A 348 2.10 6.55 13.96
CA VAL A 348 2.42 6.15 15.34
C VAL A 348 3.72 5.35 15.31
N ILE A 349 4.67 5.72 16.17
CA ILE A 349 5.95 5.07 16.33
C ILE A 349 6.02 4.51 17.76
N PRO A 350 5.88 3.19 17.93
CA PRO A 350 5.99 2.57 19.24
C PRO A 350 7.45 2.63 19.72
N LEU A 351 7.65 3.03 20.98
CA LEU A 351 8.98 3.14 21.58
C LEU A 351 9.34 1.82 22.30
N PRO A 352 10.54 1.27 22.05
CA PRO A 352 11.07 0.16 22.83
C PRO A 352 11.09 0.49 24.34
N PRO A 353 10.77 -0.46 25.24
CA PRO A 353 10.67 -0.21 26.68
C PRO A 353 11.89 0.50 27.30
N LYS A 354 13.09 0.23 26.77
CA LYS A 354 14.35 0.80 27.26
C LYS A 354 14.49 2.31 27.04
N ILE A 355 13.76 2.89 26.08
CA ILE A 355 13.85 4.31 25.73
C ILE A 355 12.54 5.06 26.00
N GLN A 356 11.50 4.39 26.51
CA GLN A 356 10.24 5.05 26.86
C GLN A 356 10.48 6.14 27.90
N GLY A 357 9.79 7.27 27.76
CA GLY A 357 10.03 8.45 28.58
C GLY A 357 9.40 9.69 27.99
N LYS A 358 9.56 10.84 28.66
CA LYS A 358 9.02 12.11 28.13
C LYS A 358 9.94 12.67 27.04
N VAL A 359 9.37 13.29 26.01
CA VAL A 359 10.19 14.00 25.01
C VAL A 359 10.93 15.14 25.69
N GLY A 360 12.26 15.08 25.70
CA GLY A 360 13.14 16.11 26.25
C GLY A 360 13.49 17.18 25.22
N ALA A 361 13.78 16.76 23.99
CA ALA A 361 14.12 17.65 22.88
C ALA A 361 13.80 16.98 21.53
N ALA A 362 13.57 17.80 20.51
CA ALA A 362 13.47 17.35 19.13
C ALA A 362 14.19 18.34 18.21
N LYS A 363 15.01 17.84 17.28
CA LYS A 363 15.76 18.65 16.31
C LYS A 363 15.59 18.05 14.93
N PHE A 364 15.32 18.90 13.95
CA PHE A 364 15.33 18.52 12.54
C PHE A 364 16.69 18.89 11.94
N GLN A 365 17.41 17.90 11.42
CA GLN A 365 18.73 18.06 10.82
C GLN A 365 18.94 16.96 9.76
N ASP A 366 19.59 17.30 8.64
CA ASP A 366 19.97 16.33 7.59
C ASP A 366 18.79 15.45 7.15
N ARG A 367 17.65 16.10 6.87
CA ARG A 367 16.37 15.47 6.47
C ARG A 367 15.84 14.46 7.48
N SER A 368 16.26 14.56 8.74
CA SER A 368 15.89 13.64 9.80
C SER A 368 15.39 14.38 11.03
N LEU A 369 14.35 13.86 11.66
CA LEU A 369 13.86 14.31 12.97
C LEU A 369 14.52 13.45 14.05
N VAL A 370 15.42 14.05 14.83
CA VAL A 370 16.09 13.44 15.97
C VAL A 370 15.35 13.84 17.24
N ILE A 371 14.85 12.86 17.98
CA ILE A 371 14.02 13.03 19.17
C ILE A 371 14.76 12.40 20.35
N THR A 372 15.02 13.17 21.40
CA THR A 372 15.68 12.69 22.62
C THR A 372 14.67 12.55 23.74
N LEU A 373 14.69 11.39 24.41
CA LEU A 373 13.75 11.01 25.47
C LEU A 373 14.44 11.11 26.84
N ARG A 374 13.69 11.48 27.88
CA ARG A 374 14.15 11.58 29.27
C ARG A 374 13.64 10.42 30.11
#